data_AF-A0A8X6W691-F1
#
_entry.id   AF-A0A8X6W691-F1
#
_cell.length_a   1.000
_cell.length_b   1.000
_cell.length_c   1.000
_cell.angle_alpha   90.00
_cell.angle_beta   90.00
_cell.angle_gamma   90.00
#
_symmetry.space_group_name_H-M   'P 1'
#
loop_
_entity.id
_entity.type
_entity.pdbx_description
1 polymer ?
#
loop_
_entity_poly.entity_id
_entity_poly.type
_entity_poly.pdbx_seq_one_letter_code
_entity_poly.pdbx_strand_id
1 'polypeptide(L)'
;MKLERWHRELKYEEGGGKALRRLDKSLSLVLRTISKKLIGRMISMEWGKLTAKISTIRMRHEKSCKEMQAYTAEELQPTKWIIYKTVAKGINTYEVNKVKDCDCPIRCHKCQICIHSLTCNCVDYAVRFTICKHIHYVCQKFPLMVANVSDETVLLVDEDSNRLRREKEKEAILKEKEKSVVHEEPTELVYEQVKRNMQLLNNAIDIANAEQIKRIDQDVKNLLQFMDISPFCSSLPSIQHFSSK
;
A
#
# COMPACT_ATOMS: atom_id res chain seq x y z
N MET A 1 -4.81 -21.96 -4.38
CA MET A 1 -3.38 -22.27 -4.63
C MET A 1 -2.58 -20.97 -4.83
N LYS A 2 -1.23 -20.97 -4.67
CA LYS A 2 -0.42 -19.73 -4.76
C LYS A 2 -0.37 -19.13 -6.18
N LEU A 3 -0.30 -19.99 -7.20
CA LEU A 3 -0.30 -19.61 -8.62
C LEU A 3 -1.62 -18.95 -9.04
N GLU A 4 -2.75 -19.48 -8.60
CA GLU A 4 -4.07 -18.91 -8.91
C GLU A 4 -4.25 -17.51 -8.34
N ARG A 5 -3.76 -17.28 -7.12
CA ARG A 5 -3.77 -15.93 -6.51
C ARG A 5 -2.92 -14.97 -7.33
N TRP A 6 -1.74 -15.40 -7.78
CA TRP A 6 -0.87 -14.61 -8.65
C TRP A 6 -1.51 -14.30 -10.01
N HIS A 7 -2.13 -15.31 -10.65
CA HIS A 7 -2.87 -15.11 -11.88
C HIS A 7 -4.03 -14.12 -11.69
N ARG A 8 -4.77 -14.23 -10.59
CA ARG A 8 -5.86 -13.30 -10.27
C ARG A 8 -5.35 -11.87 -10.10
N GLU A 9 -4.28 -11.69 -9.33
CA GLU A 9 -3.66 -10.40 -9.07
C GLU A 9 -3.13 -9.76 -10.37
N LEU A 10 -2.40 -10.52 -11.18
CA LEU A 10 -1.88 -10.02 -12.46
C LEU A 10 -3.01 -9.70 -13.46
N LYS A 11 -4.00 -10.57 -13.61
CA LYS A 11 -5.06 -10.40 -14.61
C LYS A 11 -6.07 -9.33 -14.22
N TYR A 12 -6.55 -9.34 -12.97
CA TYR A 12 -7.67 -8.51 -12.55
C TYR A 12 -7.25 -7.26 -11.76
N GLU A 13 -6.32 -7.39 -10.82
CA GLU A 13 -5.92 -6.27 -9.95
C GLU A 13 -4.98 -5.31 -10.68
N GLU A 14 -3.93 -5.85 -11.33
CA GLU A 14 -2.91 -5.03 -11.99
C GLU A 14 -3.20 -4.83 -13.49
N GLY A 15 -3.79 -5.83 -14.16
CA GLY A 15 -4.08 -5.84 -15.61
C GLY A 15 -5.48 -5.36 -16.00
N GLY A 16 -6.35 -5.04 -15.02
CA GLY A 16 -7.70 -4.50 -15.27
C GLY A 16 -8.64 -5.45 -16.02
N GLY A 17 -8.40 -6.76 -15.97
CA GLY A 17 -9.22 -7.81 -16.58
C GLY A 17 -9.07 -7.96 -18.10
N LYS A 18 -8.22 -7.14 -18.75
CA LYS A 18 -8.03 -7.15 -20.21
C LYS A 18 -6.99 -8.19 -20.62
N ALA A 19 -7.20 -8.84 -21.76
CA ALA A 19 -6.20 -9.72 -22.35
C ALA A 19 -5.00 -8.91 -22.86
N LEU A 20 -3.82 -9.19 -22.32
CA LEU A 20 -2.57 -8.52 -22.71
C LEU A 20 -2.05 -9.15 -24.00
N ARG A 21 -2.28 -8.47 -25.14
CA ARG A 21 -1.83 -8.94 -26.46
C ARG A 21 -0.37 -8.65 -26.77
N ARG A 22 0.18 -7.58 -26.18
CA ARG A 22 1.58 -7.17 -26.38
C ARG A 22 2.45 -7.68 -25.25
N LEU A 23 3.51 -8.40 -25.62
CA LEU A 23 4.43 -9.02 -24.69
C LEU A 23 5.15 -7.99 -23.79
N ASP A 24 5.57 -6.86 -24.36
CA ASP A 24 6.21 -5.76 -23.61
C ASP A 24 5.31 -5.25 -22.46
N LYS A 25 4.00 -5.13 -22.74
CA LYS A 25 3.01 -4.67 -21.76
C LYS A 25 2.78 -5.72 -20.67
N SER A 26 2.77 -7.01 -21.02
CA SER A 26 2.70 -8.07 -20.02
C SER A 26 3.97 -8.17 -19.16
N LEU A 27 5.14 -7.97 -19.75
CA LEU A 27 6.40 -8.03 -19.03
C LEU A 27 6.54 -6.87 -18.04
N SER A 28 6.27 -5.64 -18.50
CA SER A 28 6.26 -4.44 -17.64
C SER A 28 5.23 -4.53 -16.51
N LEU A 29 4.07 -5.14 -16.76
CA LEU A 29 3.07 -5.43 -15.73
C LEU A 29 3.64 -6.38 -14.66
N VAL A 30 4.18 -7.52 -15.08
CA VAL A 30 4.75 -8.53 -14.17
C VAL A 30 5.89 -7.94 -13.35
N LEU A 31 6.81 -7.22 -13.99
CA LEU A 31 7.94 -6.58 -13.31
C LEU A 31 7.46 -5.55 -12.28
N ARG A 32 6.47 -4.72 -12.62
CA ARG A 32 5.89 -3.76 -11.68
C ARG A 32 5.24 -4.45 -10.48
N THR A 33 4.51 -5.53 -10.70
CA THR A 33 3.91 -6.32 -9.61
C THR A 33 4.98 -6.96 -8.72
N ILE A 34 6.05 -7.49 -9.31
CA ILE A 34 7.20 -8.02 -8.56
C ILE A 34 7.84 -6.92 -7.72
N SER A 35 8.14 -5.76 -8.30
CA SER A 35 8.72 -4.63 -7.57
C SER A 35 7.83 -4.19 -6.39
N LYS A 36 6.51 -4.09 -6.57
CA LYS A 36 5.57 -3.81 -5.48
C LYS A 36 5.67 -4.84 -4.34
N LYS A 37 5.75 -6.14 -4.66
CA LYS A 37 5.90 -7.21 -3.65
C LYS A 37 7.26 -7.14 -2.95
N LEU A 38 8.34 -6.84 -3.67
CA LEU A 38 9.68 -6.70 -3.11
C LEU A 38 9.76 -5.51 -2.15
N ILE A 39 9.20 -4.36 -2.53
CA ILE A 39 9.09 -3.19 -1.65
C ILE A 39 8.24 -3.52 -0.42
N GLY A 40 7.08 -4.16 -0.60
CA GLY A 40 6.25 -4.61 0.52
C GLY A 40 6.95 -5.61 1.45
N ARG A 41 7.84 -6.46 0.90
CA ARG A 41 8.70 -7.35 1.70
C ARG A 41 9.76 -6.56 2.44
N MET A 42 10.41 -5.59 1.80
CA MET A 42 11.40 -4.72 2.42
C MET A 42 10.81 -3.94 3.60
N ILE A 43 9.68 -3.27 3.41
CA ILE A 43 8.94 -2.57 4.47
C ILE A 43 8.59 -3.54 5.61
N SER A 44 8.16 -4.76 5.27
CA SER A 44 7.84 -5.80 6.24
C SER A 44 9.04 -6.33 7.02
N MET A 45 10.24 -6.29 6.45
CA MET A 45 11.47 -6.70 7.12
C MET A 45 11.96 -5.58 8.04
N GLU A 46 11.92 -4.34 7.55
CA GLU A 46 12.38 -3.14 8.28
C GLU A 46 11.48 -2.81 9.47
N TRP A 47 10.17 -2.77 9.29
CA TRP A 47 9.23 -2.36 10.36
C TRP A 47 8.72 -3.52 11.18
N GLY A 48 9.08 -4.74 10.81
CA GLY A 48 8.49 -5.97 11.32
C GLY A 48 7.01 -6.07 10.96
N LYS A 49 6.59 -7.21 10.41
CA LYS A 49 5.15 -7.47 10.36
C LYS A 49 4.65 -7.66 11.79
N LEU A 50 3.73 -6.81 12.22
CA LEU A 50 2.84 -7.15 13.33
C LEU A 50 2.00 -8.36 12.89
N THR A 51 2.55 -9.55 13.11
CA THR A 51 1.83 -10.78 12.79
C THR A 51 0.63 -10.87 13.71
N ALA A 52 -0.46 -11.49 13.24
CA ALA A 52 -1.65 -11.74 14.06
C ALA A 52 -1.29 -12.43 15.39
N LYS A 53 -0.21 -13.24 15.40
CA LYS A 53 0.31 -13.90 16.59
C LYS A 53 0.92 -12.91 17.59
N ILE A 54 1.74 -11.95 17.15
CA ILE A 54 2.29 -10.90 18.02
C ILE A 54 1.19 -9.98 18.54
N SER A 55 0.24 -9.58 17.68
CA SER A 55 -0.94 -8.81 18.10
C SER A 55 -1.75 -9.54 19.18
N THR A 56 -1.96 -10.85 19.02
CA THR A 56 -2.63 -11.67 20.03
C THR A 56 -1.86 -11.66 21.36
N ILE A 57 -0.53 -11.83 21.33
CA ILE A 57 0.30 -11.78 22.54
C ILE A 57 0.15 -10.42 23.25
N ARG A 58 0.18 -9.30 22.51
CA ARG A 58 -0.02 -7.95 23.08
C ARG A 58 -1.40 -7.80 23.72
N MET A 59 -2.45 -8.21 23.02
CA MET A 59 -3.82 -8.20 23.56
C MET A 59 -3.93 -9.04 24.86
N ARG A 60 -3.26 -10.20 24.93
CA ARG A 60 -3.27 -11.04 26.14
C ARG A 60 -2.50 -10.44 27.30
N HIS A 61 -1.41 -9.75 27.00
CA HIS A 61 -0.68 -8.98 27.99
C HIS A 61 -1.58 -7.89 28.60
N GLU A 62 -2.27 -7.10 27.78
CA GLU A 62 -3.19 -6.07 28.27
C GLU A 62 -4.34 -6.65 29.10
N LYS A 63 -4.91 -7.78 28.67
CA LYS A 63 -5.92 -8.50 29.45
C LYS A 63 -5.39 -8.97 30.80
N SER A 64 -4.12 -9.39 30.87
CA SER A 64 -3.49 -9.70 32.15
C SER A 64 -3.51 -8.49 33.07
N CYS A 65 -3.04 -7.33 32.61
CA CYS A 65 -2.96 -6.13 33.44
C CYS A 65 -4.34 -5.65 33.94
N LYS A 66 -5.40 -5.85 33.15
CA LYS A 66 -6.77 -5.42 33.49
C LYS A 66 -7.55 -6.46 34.30
N GLU A 67 -7.54 -7.72 33.87
CA GLU A 67 -8.43 -8.76 34.42
C GLU A 67 -7.81 -9.57 35.57
N MET A 68 -6.47 -9.61 35.69
CA MET A 68 -5.80 -10.44 36.69
C MET A 68 -5.65 -9.78 38.06
N GLN A 69 -6.15 -8.56 38.26
CA GLN A 69 -6.10 -7.86 39.54
C GLN A 69 -6.83 -8.60 40.67
N ALA A 70 -7.87 -9.37 40.32
CA ALA A 70 -8.66 -10.17 41.26
C ALA A 70 -8.14 -11.60 41.45
N TYR A 71 -6.98 -11.95 40.88
CA TYR A 71 -6.38 -13.28 40.99
C TYR A 71 -5.19 -13.22 41.94
N THR A 72 -4.98 -14.28 42.71
CA THR A 72 -3.79 -14.45 43.55
C THR A 72 -2.83 -15.42 42.86
N ALA A 73 -1.54 -15.15 42.96
CA ALA A 73 -0.51 -16.05 42.46
C ALA A 73 0.46 -16.40 43.59
N GLU A 74 0.73 -17.69 43.74
CA GLU A 74 1.66 -18.23 44.72
C GLU A 74 2.75 -19.04 44.01
N GLU A 75 3.98 -18.90 44.50
CA GLU A 75 5.13 -19.65 44.04
C GLU A 75 5.21 -20.96 44.85
N LEU A 76 5.06 -22.11 44.17
CA LEU A 76 5.22 -23.40 44.81
C LEU A 76 6.68 -23.85 44.75
N GLN A 77 7.34 -23.57 43.64
CA GLN A 77 8.74 -23.89 43.37
C GLN A 77 9.34 -22.78 42.49
N PRO A 78 10.69 -22.68 42.41
CA PRO A 78 11.36 -21.66 41.59
C PRO A 78 10.98 -21.67 40.10
N THR A 79 10.37 -22.76 39.63
CA THR A 79 9.97 -22.97 38.23
C THR A 79 8.47 -23.20 38.05
N LYS A 80 7.67 -23.15 39.14
CA LYS A 80 6.26 -23.53 39.13
C LYS A 80 5.42 -22.59 39.99
N TRP A 81 4.41 -21.99 39.36
CA TRP A 81 3.49 -21.04 39.99
C TRP A 81 2.05 -21.52 39.83
N ILE A 82 1.24 -21.28 40.86
CA ILE A 82 -0.21 -21.49 40.80
C ILE A 82 -0.90 -20.14 40.92
N ILE A 83 -1.86 -19.93 40.03
CA ILE A 83 -2.73 -18.77 40.01
C ILE A 83 -4.13 -19.25 40.32
N TYR A 84 -4.79 -18.61 41.28
CA TYR A 84 -6.14 -18.98 41.63
C TYR A 84 -7.03 -17.77 41.85
N LYS A 85 -8.33 -17.99 41.63
CA LYS A 85 -9.37 -17.03 41.94
C LYS A 85 -10.51 -17.74 42.64
N THR A 86 -10.88 -17.20 43.79
CA THR A 86 -12.07 -17.61 44.53
C THR A 86 -13.30 -17.07 43.81
N VAL A 87 -14.21 -17.97 43.42
CA VAL A 87 -15.50 -17.65 42.81
C VAL A 87 -16.58 -18.23 43.71
N ALA A 88 -17.79 -17.66 43.67
CA ALA A 88 -18.91 -18.11 44.50
C ALA A 88 -19.25 -19.62 44.39
N LYS A 89 -18.80 -20.31 43.32
CA LYS A 89 -19.03 -21.74 43.07
C LYS A 89 -17.77 -22.61 43.13
N GLY A 90 -16.67 -22.12 43.70
CA GLY A 90 -15.43 -22.88 43.85
C GLY A 90 -14.16 -22.07 43.56
N ILE A 91 -13.02 -22.75 43.49
CA ILE A 91 -11.72 -22.13 43.23
C ILE A 91 -11.27 -22.51 41.82
N ASN A 92 -11.10 -21.52 40.96
CA ASN A 92 -10.50 -21.74 39.65
C ASN A 92 -8.97 -21.64 39.79
N THR A 93 -8.26 -22.74 39.49
CA THR A 93 -6.81 -22.81 39.59
C THR A 93 -6.17 -22.99 38.21
N TYR A 94 -5.03 -22.33 38.01
CA TYR A 94 -4.22 -22.43 36.79
C TYR A 94 -2.77 -22.62 37.19
N GLU A 95 -2.13 -23.62 36.60
CA GLU A 95 -0.71 -23.90 36.80
C GLU A 95 0.10 -23.29 35.65
N VAL A 96 1.23 -22.66 36.01
CA VAL A 96 2.22 -22.12 35.08
C VAL A 96 3.59 -22.69 35.43
N ASN A 97 4.28 -23.27 34.44
CA ASN A 97 5.61 -23.87 34.63
C ASN A 97 6.63 -23.26 33.67
N LYS A 98 7.83 -22.94 34.18
CA LYS A 98 8.99 -22.56 33.35
C LYS A 98 9.56 -23.83 32.69
N VAL A 99 9.80 -23.76 31.38
CA VAL A 99 10.33 -24.90 30.61
C VAL A 99 11.77 -24.66 30.19
N LYS A 100 12.02 -23.57 29.45
CA LYS A 100 13.37 -23.27 28.92
C LYS A 100 13.53 -21.78 28.61
N ASP A 101 14.76 -21.30 28.59
CA ASP A 101 15.03 -19.97 28.06
C ASP A 101 15.19 -20.05 26.53
N CYS A 102 14.60 -19.10 25.80
CA CYS A 102 14.54 -19.13 24.34
C CYS A 102 14.51 -17.72 23.77
N ASP A 103 15.36 -17.47 22.78
CA ASP A 103 15.54 -16.16 22.13
C ASP A 103 14.85 -16.10 20.75
N CYS A 104 13.59 -16.53 20.67
CA CYS A 104 12.86 -16.48 19.41
C CYS A 104 12.21 -15.10 19.21
N PRO A 105 12.01 -14.65 17.94
CA PRO A 105 11.47 -13.33 17.64
C PRO A 105 10.00 -13.15 18.05
N ILE A 106 9.27 -14.23 18.33
CA ILE A 106 7.86 -14.20 18.74
C ILE A 106 7.79 -14.11 20.27
N ARG A 107 8.16 -12.95 20.80
CA ARG A 107 8.16 -12.64 22.24
C ARG A 107 7.28 -11.45 22.60
N CYS A 108 6.82 -11.41 23.84
CA CYS A 108 6.18 -10.24 24.39
C CYS A 108 7.22 -9.17 24.71
N HIS A 109 7.10 -7.96 24.15
CA HIS A 109 8.06 -6.88 24.40
C HIS A 109 8.11 -6.42 25.86
N LYS A 110 6.96 -6.43 26.56
CA LYS A 110 6.90 -5.98 27.97
C LYS A 110 7.41 -7.04 28.96
N CYS A 111 7.10 -8.31 28.71
CA CYS A 111 7.50 -9.41 29.60
C CYS A 111 8.80 -10.10 29.17
N GLN A 112 9.33 -9.80 27.97
CA GLN A 112 10.50 -10.44 27.34
C GLN A 112 10.48 -11.97 27.32
N ILE A 113 9.28 -12.57 27.33
CA ILE A 113 9.08 -14.02 27.25
C ILE A 113 8.52 -14.43 25.90
N CYS A 114 8.89 -15.64 25.47
CA CYS A 114 8.29 -16.28 24.31
C CYS A 114 7.37 -17.43 24.71
N ILE A 115 6.64 -17.97 23.74
CA ILE A 115 5.74 -19.10 23.94
C ILE A 115 6.43 -20.38 24.44
N HIS A 116 7.72 -20.54 24.13
CA HIS A 116 8.47 -21.71 24.54
C HIS A 116 8.96 -21.64 25.98
N SER A 117 8.95 -20.44 26.58
CA SER A 117 9.56 -20.22 27.88
C SER A 117 8.74 -20.77 29.03
N LEU A 118 7.42 -20.66 28.91
CA LEU A 118 6.47 -20.98 29.95
C LEU A 118 5.31 -21.78 29.35
N THR A 119 4.79 -22.71 30.14
CA THR A 119 3.59 -23.49 29.85
C THR A 119 2.48 -23.09 30.81
N CYS A 120 1.23 -23.23 30.39
CA CYS A 120 0.07 -23.03 31.25
C CYS A 120 -1.03 -24.03 30.93
N ASN A 121 -1.78 -24.48 31.94
CA ASN A 121 -2.90 -25.41 31.73
C ASN A 121 -4.19 -24.75 31.18
N CYS A 122 -4.19 -23.45 30.91
CA CYS A 122 -5.38 -22.78 30.39
C CYS A 122 -5.60 -23.05 28.88
N VAL A 123 -6.85 -22.92 28.43
CA VAL A 123 -7.27 -23.13 27.03
C VAL A 123 -6.44 -22.29 26.03
N ASP A 124 -6.06 -21.08 26.40
CA ASP A 124 -5.27 -20.22 25.51
C ASP A 124 -3.87 -20.78 25.23
N TYR A 125 -3.25 -21.46 26.18
CA TYR A 125 -1.97 -22.13 25.94
C TYR A 125 -2.19 -23.53 25.35
N ALA A 126 -3.03 -24.35 26.00
CA ALA A 126 -3.21 -25.75 25.64
C ALA A 126 -3.82 -25.96 24.24
N VAL A 127 -4.78 -25.12 23.83
CA VAL A 127 -5.48 -25.26 22.54
C VAL A 127 -4.95 -24.28 21.50
N ARG A 128 -4.80 -23.00 21.87
CA ARG A 128 -4.42 -21.95 20.92
C ARG A 128 -2.92 -21.77 20.76
N PHE A 129 -2.12 -22.42 21.61
CA PHE A 129 -0.66 -22.32 21.63
C PHE A 129 -0.22 -20.85 21.47
N THR A 130 -0.61 -20.05 22.47
CA THR A 130 -0.22 -18.64 22.61
C THR A 130 0.11 -18.30 24.07
N ILE A 131 0.86 -17.21 24.28
CA ILE A 131 1.13 -16.70 25.62
C ILE A 131 -0.18 -16.19 26.19
N CYS A 132 -0.64 -16.81 27.28
CA CYS A 132 -1.91 -16.50 27.89
C CYS A 132 -1.78 -15.40 28.94
N LYS A 133 -2.92 -14.87 29.38
CA LYS A 133 -2.98 -13.87 30.45
C LYS A 133 -2.40 -14.38 31.78
N HIS A 134 -2.49 -15.67 32.06
CA HIS A 134 -1.91 -16.28 33.26
C HIS A 134 -0.38 -16.21 33.27
N ILE A 135 0.25 -16.55 32.14
CA ILE A 135 1.71 -16.47 31.99
C ILE A 135 2.17 -15.01 32.14
N HIS A 136 1.48 -14.07 31.50
CA HIS A 136 1.78 -12.64 31.65
C HIS A 136 1.66 -12.16 33.10
N TYR A 137 0.65 -12.64 33.84
CA TYR A 137 0.45 -12.27 35.24
C TYR A 137 1.60 -12.75 36.13
N VAL A 138 2.05 -13.99 35.93
CA VAL A 138 3.21 -14.53 36.65
C VAL A 138 4.45 -13.69 36.37
N CYS A 139 4.74 -13.36 35.12
CA CYS A 139 5.89 -12.50 34.78
C CYS A 139 5.79 -11.09 35.38
N GLN A 140 4.58 -10.57 35.59
CA GLN A 140 4.38 -9.26 36.20
C GLN A 140 4.56 -9.29 37.72
N LYS A 141 4.17 -10.39 38.37
CA LYS A 141 4.26 -10.57 39.83
C LYS A 141 5.63 -11.07 40.29
N PHE A 142 6.20 -12.00 39.53
CA PHE A 142 7.49 -12.62 39.76
C PHE A 142 8.37 -12.24 38.57
N PRO A 143 9.15 -11.15 38.66
CA PRO A 143 10.12 -10.81 37.64
C PRO A 143 11.16 -11.92 37.58
N LEU A 144 10.94 -12.88 36.69
CA LEU A 144 11.92 -13.91 36.36
C LEU A 144 13.13 -13.17 35.84
N MET A 145 14.28 -13.29 36.52
CA MET A 145 15.51 -12.65 36.07
C MET A 145 15.85 -13.15 34.66
N VAL A 146 15.54 -12.34 33.65
CA VAL A 146 16.02 -12.52 32.29
C VAL A 146 17.25 -11.63 32.18
N ALA A 147 18.41 -12.27 31.97
CA ALA A 147 19.67 -11.59 31.78
C ALA A 147 19.54 -10.53 30.67
N ASN A 148 20.12 -9.35 30.95
CA ASN A 148 20.23 -8.23 30.03
C ASN A 148 20.70 -8.70 28.64
N VAL A 149 19.83 -8.58 27.64
CA VAL A 149 20.28 -8.47 26.26
C VAL A 149 20.22 -7.00 25.90
N SER A 150 21.42 -6.44 25.69
CA SER A 150 21.71 -5.09 25.24
C SER A 150 20.83 -4.67 24.06
N ASP A 151 20.17 -3.53 24.25
CA ASP A 151 20.00 -2.45 23.29
C ASP A 151 20.22 -2.81 21.81
N GLU A 152 19.27 -3.54 21.22
CA GLU A 152 18.98 -3.38 19.80
C GLU A 152 17.69 -2.57 19.69
N THR A 153 17.81 -1.49 18.94
CA THR A 153 16.83 -0.45 18.66
C THR A 153 15.51 -1.01 18.13
N VAL A 154 14.65 -1.49 19.02
CA VAL A 154 13.26 -1.77 18.70
C VAL A 154 12.53 -0.44 18.64
N LEU A 155 12.31 0.05 17.42
CA LEU A 155 11.39 1.15 17.15
C LEU A 155 10.03 0.81 17.77
N LEU A 156 9.71 1.52 18.85
CA LEU A 156 8.38 1.55 19.44
C LEU A 156 7.43 2.13 18.40
N VAL A 157 6.78 1.26 17.63
CA VAL A 157 5.57 1.64 16.89
C VAL A 157 4.45 1.72 17.91
N ASP A 158 4.43 2.84 18.64
CA ASP A 158 3.33 3.24 19.49
C ASP A 158 2.11 3.49 18.59
N GLU A 159 1.10 2.63 18.74
CA GLU A 159 -0.10 2.62 17.90
C GLU A 159 -0.90 3.93 18.09
N ASP A 160 -0.79 4.55 19.27
CA ASP A 160 -1.34 5.87 19.56
C ASP A 160 -0.55 7.00 18.89
N SER A 161 0.78 6.91 18.88
CA SER A 161 1.65 7.90 18.22
C SER A 161 1.48 7.89 16.69
N ASN A 162 1.29 6.71 16.10
CA ASN A 162 1.00 6.57 14.67
C ASN A 162 -0.41 7.03 14.31
N ARG A 163 -1.40 6.86 15.19
CA ARG A 163 -2.75 7.38 14.99
C ARG A 163 -2.76 8.90 14.98
N LEU A 164 -2.09 9.53 15.97
CA LEU A 164 -1.93 10.98 16.05
C LEU A 164 -1.15 11.54 14.85
N ARG A 165 -0.11 10.84 14.39
CA ARG A 165 0.65 11.24 13.20
C ARG A 165 -0.19 11.17 11.92
N ARG A 166 -1.00 10.12 11.74
CA ARG A 166 -1.94 10.02 10.60
C ARG A 166 -3.04 11.08 10.65
N GLU A 167 -3.51 11.44 11.84
CA GLU A 167 -4.47 12.53 12.02
C GLU A 167 -3.84 13.89 11.68
N LYS A 168 -2.60 14.16 12.13
CA LYS A 168 -1.83 15.35 11.74
C LYS A 168 -1.52 15.40 10.24
N GLU A 169 -1.15 14.27 9.63
CA GLU A 169 -0.91 14.18 8.19
C GLU A 169 -2.22 14.43 7.40
N LYS A 170 -3.35 13.89 7.86
CA LYS A 170 -4.67 14.18 7.26
C LYS A 170 -5.06 15.65 7.40
N GLU A 171 -4.85 16.26 8.57
CA GLU A 171 -5.12 17.69 8.79
C GLU A 171 -4.21 18.58 7.95
N ALA A 172 -2.93 18.23 7.81
CA ALA A 172 -2.00 18.96 6.94
C ALA A 172 -2.42 18.87 5.46
N ILE A 173 -2.86 17.71 4.99
CA ILE A 173 -3.36 17.52 3.62
C ILE A 173 -4.68 18.29 3.40
N LEU A 174 -5.58 18.31 4.38
CA LEU A 174 -6.82 19.09 4.30
C LEU A 174 -6.55 20.59 4.26
N LYS A 175 -5.62 21.07 5.09
CA LYS A 175 -5.19 22.48 5.13
C LYS A 175 -4.48 22.91 3.85
N GLU A 176 -3.70 22.02 3.23
CA GLU A 176 -3.08 22.27 1.93
C GLU A 176 -4.11 22.27 0.81
N LYS A 177 -5.12 21.39 0.88
CA LYS A 177 -6.30 21.43 0.00
C LYS A 177 -7.06 22.75 0.11
N GLU A 178 -7.27 23.25 1.31
CA GLU A 178 -7.94 24.53 1.55
C GLU A 178 -7.10 25.73 1.06
N LYS A 179 -5.76 25.68 1.20
CA LYS A 179 -4.86 26.68 0.60
C LYS A 179 -4.85 26.63 -0.93
N SER A 180 -4.93 25.45 -1.53
CA SER A 180 -5.00 25.31 -2.99
C SER A 180 -6.31 25.80 -3.61
N VAL A 181 -7.35 26.06 -2.81
CA VAL A 181 -8.60 26.70 -3.27
C VAL A 181 -8.45 28.24 -3.37
N VAL A 182 -7.44 28.85 -2.72
CA VAL A 182 -7.29 30.32 -2.67
C VAL A 182 -6.32 30.87 -3.75
N HIS A 183 -5.61 30.00 -4.46
CA HIS A 183 -4.73 30.39 -5.58
C HIS A 183 -5.20 29.84 -6.94
N GLU A 184 -6.51 29.88 -7.21
CA GLU A 184 -6.98 29.95 -8.60
C GLU A 184 -6.85 31.41 -9.06
N GLU A 185 -5.68 31.79 -9.57
CA GLU A 185 -5.63 32.90 -10.53
C GLU A 185 -6.60 32.56 -11.68
N PRO A 186 -7.40 33.51 -12.20
CA PRO A 186 -8.57 33.21 -13.00
C PRO A 186 -8.19 32.41 -14.25
N THR A 187 -8.51 31.11 -14.20
CA THR A 187 -8.31 30.11 -15.26
C THR A 187 -8.93 30.54 -16.59
N GLU A 188 -9.87 31.48 -16.57
CA GLU A 188 -10.56 32.03 -17.72
C GLU A 188 -9.67 32.93 -18.61
N LEU A 189 -8.76 33.72 -18.04
CA LEU A 189 -7.84 34.57 -18.82
C LEU A 189 -6.74 33.75 -19.50
N VAL A 190 -6.22 32.73 -18.81
CA VAL A 190 -5.22 31.81 -19.36
C VAL A 190 -5.85 30.93 -20.45
N TYR A 191 -7.09 30.47 -20.24
CA TYR A 191 -7.83 29.69 -21.24
C TYR A 191 -8.09 30.51 -22.52
N GLU A 192 -8.54 31.76 -22.39
CA GLU A 192 -8.76 32.64 -23.54
C GLU A 192 -7.45 33.03 -24.25
N GLN A 193 -6.34 33.15 -23.53
CA GLN A 193 -5.02 33.38 -24.14
C GLN A 193 -4.55 32.13 -24.93
N VAL A 194 -4.70 30.93 -24.37
CA VAL A 194 -4.34 29.67 -25.04
C VAL A 194 -5.21 29.43 -26.27
N LYS A 195 -6.51 29.72 -26.19
CA LYS A 195 -7.45 29.62 -27.32
C LYS A 195 -7.08 30.56 -28.47
N ARG A 196 -6.71 31.81 -28.17
CA ARG A 196 -6.22 32.77 -29.17
C ARG A 196 -4.91 32.31 -29.83
N ASN A 197 -3.97 31.80 -29.04
CA ASN A 197 -2.70 31.29 -29.58
C ASN A 197 -2.92 30.08 -30.49
N MET A 198 -3.87 29.20 -30.16
CA MET A 198 -4.20 28.03 -30.97
C MET A 198 -4.87 28.43 -32.31
N GLN A 199 -5.70 29.47 -32.33
CA GLN A 199 -6.28 30.01 -33.55
C GLN A 199 -5.23 30.65 -34.47
N LEU A 200 -4.28 31.40 -33.91
CA LEU A 200 -3.17 31.98 -34.68
C LEU A 200 -2.29 30.90 -35.31
N LEU A 201 -2.05 29.81 -34.59
CA LEU A 201 -1.24 28.70 -35.07
C LEU A 201 -1.91 27.95 -36.22
N ASN A 202 -3.23 27.71 -36.14
CA ASN A 202 -3.99 27.10 -37.22
C ASN A 202 -4.02 27.97 -38.48
N ASN A 203 -4.23 29.28 -38.33
CA ASN A 203 -4.19 30.21 -39.47
C ASN A 203 -2.81 30.25 -40.13
N ALA A 204 -1.73 30.17 -39.34
CA ALA A 204 -0.37 30.10 -39.88
C ALA A 204 -0.10 28.80 -40.64
N ILE A 205 -0.64 27.67 -40.17
CA ILE A 205 -0.59 26.37 -40.86
C ILE A 205 -1.36 26.43 -42.18
N ASP A 206 -2.55 27.04 -42.20
CA ASP A 206 -3.36 27.18 -43.41
C ASP A 206 -2.67 28.07 -44.45
N ILE A 207 -2.01 29.16 -44.03
CA ILE A 207 -1.20 30.01 -44.91
C ILE A 207 -0.01 29.22 -45.47
N ALA A 208 0.72 28.49 -44.63
CA ALA A 208 1.86 27.67 -45.06
C ALA A 208 1.45 26.58 -46.06
N ASN A 209 0.30 25.94 -45.83
CA ASN A 209 -0.28 24.96 -46.74
C ASN A 209 -0.72 25.61 -48.06
N ALA A 210 -1.33 26.79 -48.02
CA ALA A 210 -1.72 27.53 -49.23
C ALA A 210 -0.51 27.95 -50.07
N GLU A 211 0.59 28.36 -49.44
CA GLU A 211 1.83 28.66 -50.16
C GLU A 211 2.50 27.40 -50.75
N GLN A 212 2.47 26.27 -50.04
CA GLN A 212 2.94 25.00 -50.58
C GLN A 212 2.09 24.55 -51.77
N ILE A 213 0.77 24.70 -51.70
CA ILE A 213 -0.13 24.39 -52.81
C ILE A 213 0.14 25.31 -54.02
N LYS A 214 0.39 26.61 -53.80
CA LYS A 214 0.77 27.53 -54.88
C LYS A 214 2.10 27.18 -55.54
N ARG A 215 3.08 26.72 -54.75
CA ARG A 215 4.37 26.24 -55.28
C ARG A 215 4.17 24.99 -56.14
N ILE A 216 3.40 24.03 -55.65
CA ILE A 216 3.06 22.81 -56.40
C ILE A 216 2.28 23.15 -57.68
N ASP A 217 1.32 24.07 -57.65
CA ASP A 217 0.57 24.50 -58.84
C ASP A 217 1.48 25.19 -59.89
N GLN A 218 2.44 25.99 -59.44
CA GLN A 218 3.43 26.60 -60.33
C GLN A 218 4.38 25.54 -60.92
N ASP A 219 4.82 24.57 -60.14
CA ASP A 219 5.65 23.46 -60.62
C ASP A 219 4.89 22.59 -61.62
N VAL A 220 3.61 22.33 -61.38
CA VAL A 220 2.72 21.63 -62.34
C VAL A 220 2.56 22.43 -63.63
N LYS A 221 2.37 23.75 -63.57
CA LYS A 221 2.30 24.61 -64.77
C LYS A 221 3.61 24.63 -65.56
N ASN A 222 4.74 24.69 -64.85
CA ASN A 222 6.06 24.64 -65.47
C ASN A 222 6.32 23.27 -66.14
N LEU A 223 5.88 22.16 -65.53
CA LEU A 223 5.95 20.83 -66.11
C LEU A 223 5.06 20.69 -67.36
N LEU A 224 3.85 21.27 -67.34
CA LEU A 224 2.95 21.30 -68.50
C LEU A 224 3.52 22.15 -69.65
N GLN A 225 4.25 23.24 -69.35
CA GLN A 225 4.97 24.03 -70.34
C GLN A 225 6.16 23.29 -70.96
N PHE A 226 6.84 22.44 -70.18
CA PHE A 226 7.96 21.61 -70.66
C PHE A 226 7.52 20.46 -71.58
N MET A 227 6.24 20.08 -71.54
CA MET A 227 5.71 18.93 -72.27
C MET A 227 5.12 19.25 -73.66
N ASP A 228 5.10 20.50 -74.10
CA ASP A 228 4.67 20.93 -75.45
C ASP A 228 3.45 20.15 -76.01
N ILE A 229 2.36 20.12 -75.25
CA ILE A 229 1.06 19.71 -75.77
C ILE A 229 0.29 20.98 -76.14
N SER A 230 0.50 21.45 -77.36
CA SER A 230 -0.48 22.32 -78.03
C SER A 230 -1.76 21.51 -78.37
N PRO A 231 -2.92 22.17 -78.50
CA PRO A 231 -4.19 21.67 -77.99
C PRO A 231 -4.90 20.74 -78.97
N PHE A 232 -5.28 19.55 -78.50
CA PHE A 232 -6.30 18.76 -79.17
C PHE A 232 -7.29 18.19 -78.16
N CYS A 233 -8.57 18.24 -78.53
CA CYS A 233 -9.73 17.72 -77.82
C CYS A 233 -10.35 18.63 -76.74
N SER A 234 -11.02 19.65 -77.25
CA SER A 234 -12.38 20.04 -76.86
C SER A 234 -13.27 18.86 -76.41
N SER A 235 -13.59 18.79 -75.12
CA SER A 235 -14.96 18.58 -74.58
C SER A 235 -14.89 18.35 -73.07
N LEU A 236 -15.05 19.43 -72.31
CA LEU A 236 -15.43 19.37 -70.89
C LEU A 236 -16.84 18.78 -70.75
N PRO A 237 -17.08 17.94 -69.74
CA PRO A 237 -18.29 18.07 -68.94
C PRO A 237 -17.97 18.70 -67.59
N SER A 238 -18.75 19.72 -67.28
CA SER A 238 -18.68 20.61 -66.13
C SER A 238 -18.61 19.91 -64.77
N ILE A 239 -17.69 20.38 -63.94
CA ILE A 239 -17.70 20.18 -62.49
C ILE A 239 -18.93 20.92 -61.94
N GLN A 240 -19.92 20.17 -61.42
CA GLN A 240 -20.92 20.75 -60.53
C GLN A 240 -20.40 20.73 -59.10
N HIS A 241 -20.32 21.94 -58.55
CA HIS A 241 -20.20 22.27 -57.14
C HIS A 241 -20.94 21.31 -56.21
N PHE A 242 -20.27 20.85 -55.16
CA PHE A 242 -20.94 20.57 -53.89
C PHE A 242 -20.46 21.56 -52.83
N SER A 243 -21.31 22.56 -52.63
CA SER A 243 -21.33 23.47 -51.50
C SER A 243 -21.85 22.72 -50.27
N SER A 244 -21.14 22.88 -49.16
CA SER A 244 -21.60 23.00 -47.77
C SER A 244 -23.00 22.46 -47.42
N LYS A 245 -23.03 21.46 -46.54
CA LYS A 245 -23.83 21.45 -45.29
C LYS A 245 -23.15 20.59 -44.25
#